data_AF-A0A9E7AM95-F1
#
_entry.id   AF-A0A9E7AM95-F1
#
_cell.length_a   1.000
_cell.length_b   1.000
_cell.length_c   1.000
_cell.angle_alpha   90.00
_cell.angle_beta   90.00
_cell.angle_gamma   90.00
#
_symmetry.space_group_name_H-M   'P 1'
#
loop_
_entity.id
_entity.type
_entity.pdbx_description
1 polymer ?
#
loop_
_entity_poly.entity_id
_entity_poly.type
_entity_poly.pdbx_seq_one_letter_code
_entity_poly.pdbx_strand_id
1 'polypeptide(L)'
;MLDKKAFSKWLQARPRLNIATSNASTTFSQDLPSVTSEPDISLEIAKQTIVGQAAQLIQQAQELEQQDQLLEQQAQELKQRIAELEEETEAHKLDMDYIDELDAQKWQIEQELAEVKQELFDAKELATSQASDEALVMENEHLNQQLDQAQGRLNSVKIELVQMQSELERTASQRDYFQGQVRVADQERLEAEKERDNAQSEMRKLRQQVNRLKKSGNPVAEPNSKLTKDWFTHPDLKLSDYARFKLDIEICWNTIDSKLRENYPLKDYTIKDGFLEDAKETLPNEYARLVRICTEIICGISRAPRSSNWSGIVEVDRINRDGPNNNCPAVTRQQDDAISHKVYVKQNSPGAPRLYYWLLPDQSVELATIGFHNDFDPGR
;
A
#
# COMPACT_ATOMS: atom_id res chain seq x y z
N MET A 1 8.91 -81.50 -43.88
CA MET A 1 9.74 -81.74 -45.09
C MET A 1 10.16 -83.21 -45.12
N LEU A 2 9.47 -84.03 -45.90
CA LEU A 2 9.87 -85.42 -46.16
C LEU A 2 11.24 -85.42 -46.84
N ASP A 3 12.20 -86.17 -46.28
CA ASP A 3 13.56 -86.28 -46.81
C ASP A 3 13.53 -86.93 -48.20
N LYS A 4 13.56 -86.09 -49.24
CA LYS A 4 13.57 -86.50 -50.67
C LYS A 4 14.68 -87.52 -50.96
N LYS A 5 15.73 -87.55 -50.13
CA LYS A 5 16.86 -88.49 -50.25
C LYS A 5 16.48 -89.91 -49.82
N ALA A 6 15.60 -90.07 -48.84
CA ALA A 6 15.10 -91.37 -48.38
C ALA A 6 14.15 -92.01 -49.41
N PHE A 7 13.22 -91.23 -49.98
CA PHE A 7 12.30 -91.70 -51.01
C PHE A 7 13.03 -92.06 -52.33
N SER A 8 14.05 -91.28 -52.70
CA SER A 8 14.88 -91.58 -53.87
C SER A 8 15.71 -92.85 -53.71
N LYS A 9 16.23 -93.13 -52.50
CA LYS A 9 16.90 -94.40 -52.19
C LYS A 9 15.96 -95.60 -52.25
N TRP A 10 14.70 -95.45 -51.84
CA TRP A 10 13.69 -96.50 -51.94
C TRP A 10 13.30 -96.82 -53.39
N LEU A 11 13.16 -95.80 -54.26
CA LEU A 11 12.91 -96.01 -55.70
C LEU A 11 14.07 -96.74 -56.42
N GLN A 12 15.32 -96.52 -55.98
CA GLN A 12 16.48 -97.21 -56.54
C GLN A 12 16.63 -98.67 -56.07
N ALA A 13 15.98 -99.04 -54.96
CA ALA A 13 16.06 -100.37 -54.36
C ALA A 13 14.99 -101.36 -54.89
N ARG A 14 14.15 -100.96 -55.86
CA ARG A 14 13.21 -101.90 -56.49
C ARG A 14 13.97 -102.98 -57.26
N PRO A 15 13.62 -104.28 -57.13
CA PRO A 15 14.08 -105.29 -58.07
C PRO A 15 13.61 -104.86 -59.47
N ARG A 16 14.54 -104.62 -60.39
CA ARG A 16 14.18 -104.47 -61.79
C ARG A 16 13.53 -105.77 -62.23
N LEU A 17 12.29 -105.69 -62.73
CA LEU A 17 11.69 -106.73 -63.56
C LEU A 17 12.62 -106.95 -64.76
N ASN A 18 13.61 -107.83 -64.60
CA ASN A 18 14.35 -108.39 -65.72
C ASN A 18 13.35 -109.26 -66.48
N ILE A 19 12.68 -108.67 -67.46
CA ILE A 19 12.02 -109.41 -68.53
C ILE A 19 13.15 -110.09 -69.30
N ALA A 20 13.53 -111.30 -68.86
CA ALA A 20 14.39 -112.17 -69.62
C ALA A 20 13.58 -112.65 -70.84
N THR A 21 13.65 -111.87 -71.92
CA THR A 21 13.33 -112.31 -73.27
C THR A 21 14.35 -113.37 -73.66
N SER A 22 14.13 -114.62 -73.27
CA SER A 22 14.85 -115.75 -73.84
C SER A 22 14.25 -116.08 -75.20
N ASN A 23 14.84 -115.48 -76.24
CA ASN A 23 14.65 -115.89 -77.62
C ASN A 23 15.16 -117.33 -77.79
N ALA A 24 14.27 -118.32 -77.74
CA ALA A 24 14.57 -119.67 -78.19
C ALA A 24 13.97 -119.87 -79.59
N SER A 25 14.77 -119.61 -80.63
CA SER A 25 14.54 -120.14 -81.97
C SER A 25 15.75 -120.95 -82.43
N THR A 26 15.54 -122.28 -82.36
CA THR A 26 15.94 -123.36 -83.27
C THR A 26 17.37 -123.45 -83.81
N THR A 27 18.05 -124.54 -83.44
CA THR A 27 18.70 -125.44 -84.42
C THR A 27 18.94 -126.82 -83.77
N PHE A 28 18.41 -127.91 -84.33
CA PHE A 28 19.18 -129.16 -84.48
C PHE A 28 18.59 -130.06 -85.56
N SER A 29 19.51 -130.77 -86.20
CA SER A 29 19.52 -131.31 -87.56
C SER A 29 18.51 -132.41 -87.89
N GLN A 30 18.25 -132.54 -89.20
CA GLN A 30 17.70 -133.73 -89.86
C GLN A 30 18.56 -134.96 -89.53
N ASP A 31 17.92 -136.02 -89.04
CA ASP A 31 18.08 -137.41 -89.50
C ASP A 31 17.01 -138.31 -88.84
N LEU A 32 16.32 -139.12 -89.66
CA LEU A 32 15.52 -140.27 -89.23
C LEU A 32 16.49 -141.47 -89.10
N PRO A 33 16.38 -142.36 -88.10
CA PRO A 33 15.32 -143.37 -88.18
C PRO A 33 14.76 -143.93 -86.83
N SER A 34 13.61 -144.57 -86.97
CA SER A 34 13.20 -145.82 -86.31
C SER A 34 12.95 -145.83 -84.79
N VAL A 35 11.67 -145.72 -84.46
CA VAL A 35 11.01 -146.04 -83.19
C VAL A 35 11.28 -147.48 -82.73
N THR A 36 11.69 -147.67 -81.47
CA THR A 36 11.06 -148.60 -80.51
C THR A 36 11.33 -148.18 -79.06
N SER A 37 10.25 -147.73 -78.41
CA SER A 37 9.94 -147.48 -77.00
C SER A 37 10.79 -148.13 -75.88
N GLU A 38 11.33 -147.28 -75.00
CA GLU A 38 11.25 -147.41 -73.53
C GLU A 38 10.96 -146.02 -72.90
N PRO A 39 10.17 -145.93 -71.81
CA PRO A 39 9.34 -144.77 -71.51
C PRO A 39 9.82 -143.90 -70.32
N ASP A 40 9.21 -142.72 -70.22
CA ASP A 40 8.86 -142.01 -68.98
C ASP A 40 9.92 -141.30 -68.09
N ILE A 41 11.23 -141.57 -68.17
CA ILE A 41 12.17 -140.91 -67.22
C ILE A 41 12.35 -139.41 -67.52
N SER A 42 12.50 -139.03 -68.79
CA SER A 42 12.67 -137.62 -69.17
C SER A 42 11.41 -136.77 -68.97
N LEU A 43 10.23 -137.38 -69.11
CA LEU A 43 8.96 -136.71 -68.84
C LEU A 43 8.77 -136.49 -67.33
N GLU A 44 9.17 -137.46 -66.50
CA GLU A 44 9.07 -137.35 -65.04
C GLU A 44 10.04 -136.30 -64.47
N ILE A 45 11.27 -136.22 -65.00
CA ILE A 45 12.23 -135.15 -64.64
C ILE A 45 11.71 -133.77 -65.06
N ALA A 46 11.11 -133.66 -66.25
CA ALA A 46 10.50 -132.42 -66.72
C ALA A 46 9.32 -132.00 -65.83
N LYS A 47 8.45 -132.94 -65.42
CA LYS A 47 7.34 -132.67 -64.48
C LYS A 47 7.85 -132.19 -63.12
N GLN A 48 8.83 -132.86 -62.52
CA GLN A 48 9.38 -132.42 -61.22
C GLN A 48 10.03 -131.04 -61.31
N THR A 49 10.69 -130.71 -62.42
CA THR A 49 11.25 -129.38 -62.67
C THR A 49 10.16 -128.32 -62.79
N ILE A 50 9.08 -128.61 -63.54
CA ILE A 50 7.92 -127.71 -63.66
C ILE A 50 7.21 -127.52 -62.32
N VAL A 51 7.06 -128.58 -61.52
CA VAL A 51 6.48 -128.50 -60.17
C VAL A 51 7.34 -127.65 -59.23
N GLY A 52 8.67 -127.79 -59.29
CA GLY A 52 9.60 -126.95 -58.53
C GLY A 52 9.52 -125.47 -58.94
N GLN A 53 9.48 -125.19 -60.24
CA GLN A 53 9.30 -123.83 -60.77
C GLN A 53 7.92 -123.25 -60.39
N ALA A 54 6.86 -124.07 -60.44
CA ALA A 54 5.52 -123.66 -60.03
C ALA A 54 5.46 -123.34 -58.52
N ALA A 55 6.09 -124.16 -57.66
CA ALA A 55 6.17 -123.89 -56.23
C ALA A 55 6.92 -122.58 -55.94
N GLN A 56 7.99 -122.30 -56.67
CA GLN A 56 8.76 -121.06 -56.54
C GLN A 56 7.95 -119.82 -56.99
N LEU A 57 7.17 -119.94 -58.08
CA LEU A 57 6.25 -118.89 -58.52
C LEU A 57 5.11 -118.65 -57.52
N ILE A 58 4.58 -119.71 -56.88
CA ILE A 58 3.55 -119.58 -55.84
C ILE A 58 4.11 -118.85 -54.63
N GLN A 59 5.32 -119.18 -54.19
CA GLN A 59 5.96 -118.49 -53.07
C GLN A 59 6.21 -117.02 -53.39
N GLN A 60 6.65 -116.72 -54.62
CA GLN A 60 6.86 -115.34 -55.07
C GLN A 60 5.55 -114.56 -55.19
N ALA A 61 4.45 -115.21 -55.61
CA ALA A 61 3.12 -114.61 -55.64
C ALA A 61 2.61 -114.28 -54.22
N GLN A 62 2.84 -115.16 -53.25
CA GLN A 62 2.49 -114.93 -51.84
C GLN A 62 3.30 -113.76 -51.23
N GLU A 63 4.59 -113.65 -51.56
CA GLU A 63 5.42 -112.55 -51.09
C GLU A 63 4.96 -111.20 -51.70
N LEU A 64 4.57 -111.20 -52.97
CA LEU A 64 3.98 -110.04 -53.62
C LEU A 64 2.63 -109.65 -53.02
N GLU A 65 1.78 -110.63 -52.68
CA GLU A 65 0.50 -110.40 -52.01
C GLU A 65 0.69 -109.77 -50.63
N GLN A 66 1.67 -110.24 -49.84
CA GLN A 66 2.02 -109.62 -48.56
C GLN A 66 2.56 -108.20 -48.73
N GLN A 67 3.37 -107.94 -49.77
CA GLN A 67 3.83 -106.59 -50.09
C GLN A 67 2.69 -105.66 -50.51
N ASP A 68 1.72 -106.17 -51.27
CA ASP A 68 0.56 -105.39 -51.72
C ASP A 68 -0.34 -105.02 -50.53
N GLN A 69 -0.58 -105.96 -49.61
CA GLN A 69 -1.29 -105.70 -48.35
C GLN A 69 -0.58 -104.66 -47.48
N LEU A 70 0.75 -104.70 -47.39
CA LEU A 70 1.53 -103.70 -46.66
C LEU A 70 1.46 -102.33 -47.32
N LEU A 71 1.53 -102.26 -48.65
CA LEU A 71 1.39 -101.02 -49.39
C LEU A 71 -0.02 -100.43 -49.25
N GLU A 72 -1.05 -101.27 -49.21
CA GLU A 72 -2.43 -100.84 -48.98
C GLU A 72 -2.62 -100.27 -47.57
N GLN A 73 -2.03 -100.90 -46.55
CA GLN A 73 -1.99 -100.34 -45.19
C GLN A 73 -1.25 -98.99 -45.14
N GLN A 74 -0.08 -98.89 -45.76
CA GLN A 74 0.67 -97.62 -45.84
C GLN A 74 -0.11 -96.54 -46.59
N ALA A 75 -0.83 -96.90 -47.65
CA ALA A 75 -1.66 -95.96 -48.39
C ALA A 75 -2.85 -95.46 -47.56
N GLN A 76 -3.45 -96.32 -46.72
CA GLN A 76 -4.49 -95.93 -45.79
C GLN A 76 -3.95 -94.99 -44.69
N GLU A 77 -2.79 -95.31 -44.11
CA GLU A 77 -2.14 -94.46 -43.10
C GLU A 77 -1.76 -93.08 -43.68
N LEU A 78 -1.23 -93.03 -44.91
CA LEU A 78 -0.94 -91.77 -45.59
C LEU A 78 -2.21 -90.95 -45.87
N LYS A 79 -3.32 -91.59 -46.25
CA LYS A 79 -4.60 -90.89 -46.43
C LYS A 79 -5.08 -90.28 -45.12
N GLN A 80 -4.99 -91.02 -44.02
CA GLN A 80 -5.36 -90.49 -42.71
C GLN A 80 -4.46 -89.32 -42.31
N ARG A 81 -3.15 -89.45 -42.52
CA ARG A 81 -2.17 -88.37 -42.24
C ARG A 81 -2.43 -87.11 -43.07
N ILE A 82 -2.86 -87.27 -44.32
CA ILE A 82 -3.24 -86.13 -45.19
C ILE A 82 -4.49 -85.44 -44.64
N ALA A 83 -5.52 -86.20 -44.24
CA ALA A 83 -6.72 -85.63 -43.66
C ALA A 83 -6.45 -84.87 -42.34
N GLU A 84 -5.61 -85.43 -41.46
CA GLU A 84 -5.17 -84.76 -40.23
C GLU A 84 -4.43 -83.45 -40.51
N LEU A 85 -3.53 -83.44 -41.52
CA LEU A 85 -2.81 -82.23 -41.92
C LEU A 85 -3.74 -81.18 -42.55
N GLU A 86 -4.73 -81.59 -43.34
CA GLU A 86 -5.73 -80.66 -43.89
C GLU A 86 -6.55 -79.99 -42.78
N GLU A 87 -6.97 -80.76 -41.76
CA GLU A 87 -7.66 -80.23 -40.58
C GLU A 87 -6.77 -79.26 -39.78
N GLU A 88 -5.50 -79.61 -39.55
CA GLU A 88 -4.52 -78.74 -38.88
C GLU A 88 -4.27 -77.44 -39.68
N THR A 89 -4.28 -77.52 -41.02
CA THR A 89 -4.09 -76.35 -41.89
C THR A 89 -5.30 -75.41 -41.83
N GLU A 90 -6.53 -75.94 -41.81
CA GLU A 90 -7.74 -75.11 -41.64
C GLU A 90 -7.83 -74.50 -40.25
N ALA A 91 -7.41 -75.23 -39.20
CA ALA A 91 -7.30 -74.67 -37.85
C ALA A 91 -6.30 -73.50 -37.80
N HIS A 92 -5.11 -73.67 -38.41
CA HIS A 92 -4.11 -72.60 -38.49
C HIS A 92 -4.57 -71.41 -39.33
N LYS A 93 -5.41 -71.64 -40.35
CA LYS A 93 -6.00 -70.56 -41.13
C LYS A 93 -7.00 -69.74 -40.30
N LEU A 94 -7.82 -70.41 -39.48
CA LEU A 94 -8.72 -69.73 -38.55
C LEU A 94 -7.94 -68.91 -37.51
N ASP A 95 -6.84 -69.44 -36.98
CA ASP A 95 -5.95 -68.70 -36.09
C ASP A 95 -5.33 -67.48 -36.78
N MET A 96 -4.96 -67.60 -38.06
CA MET A 96 -4.42 -66.49 -38.85
C MET A 96 -5.47 -65.40 -39.08
N ASP A 97 -6.70 -65.78 -39.45
CA ASP A 97 -7.81 -64.83 -39.64
C ASP A 97 -8.13 -64.09 -38.33
N TYR A 98 -8.04 -64.77 -37.18
CA TYR A 98 -8.20 -64.15 -35.86
C TYR A 98 -7.07 -63.16 -35.52
N ILE A 99 -5.82 -63.47 -35.90
CA ILE A 99 -4.68 -62.55 -35.75
C ILE A 99 -4.88 -61.30 -36.61
N ASP A 100 -5.33 -61.45 -37.86
CA ASP A 100 -5.62 -60.33 -38.75
C ASP A 100 -6.74 -59.43 -38.19
N GLU A 101 -7.77 -60.01 -37.58
CA GLU A 101 -8.84 -59.26 -36.90
C GLU A 101 -8.30 -58.48 -35.69
N LEU A 102 -7.44 -59.07 -34.88
CA LEU A 102 -6.80 -58.40 -33.75
C LEU A 102 -5.89 -57.25 -34.20
N ASP A 103 -5.13 -57.42 -35.29
CA ASP A 103 -4.29 -56.37 -35.85
C ASP A 103 -5.12 -55.19 -36.40
N ALA A 104 -6.28 -55.48 -37.02
CA ALA A 104 -7.21 -54.44 -37.45
C ALA A 104 -7.79 -53.66 -36.25
N GLN A 105 -8.20 -54.37 -35.19
CA GLN A 105 -8.69 -53.74 -33.96
C GLN A 105 -7.61 -52.87 -33.30
N LYS A 106 -6.38 -53.38 -33.23
CA LYS A 106 -5.25 -52.62 -32.70
C LYS A 106 -4.99 -51.35 -33.49
N TRP A 107 -5.01 -51.43 -34.82
CA TRP A 107 -4.83 -50.25 -35.68
C TRP A 107 -5.92 -49.20 -35.45
N GLN A 108 -7.18 -49.63 -35.27
CA GLN A 108 -8.28 -48.73 -34.97
C GLN A 108 -8.11 -48.04 -33.61
N ILE A 109 -7.72 -48.79 -32.57
CA ILE A 109 -7.43 -48.23 -31.24
C ILE A 109 -6.26 -47.22 -31.32
N GLU A 110 -5.23 -47.51 -32.12
CA GLU A 110 -4.10 -46.58 -32.31
C GLU A 110 -4.54 -45.26 -32.98
N GLN A 111 -5.48 -45.31 -33.93
CA GLN A 111 -6.06 -44.10 -34.53
C GLN A 111 -6.90 -43.31 -33.52
N GLU A 112 -7.79 -43.96 -32.78
CA GLU A 112 -8.62 -43.32 -31.75
C GLU A 112 -7.75 -42.69 -30.65
N LEU A 113 -6.67 -43.37 -30.24
CA LEU A 113 -5.71 -42.83 -29.29
C LEU A 113 -4.99 -41.58 -29.83
N ALA A 114 -4.68 -41.55 -31.13
CA ALA A 114 -4.04 -40.39 -31.75
C ALA A 114 -5.00 -39.19 -31.80
N GLU A 115 -6.27 -39.42 -32.13
CA GLU A 115 -7.32 -38.41 -32.12
C GLU A 115 -7.53 -37.84 -30.71
N VAL A 116 -7.72 -38.68 -29.70
CA VAL A 116 -7.87 -38.24 -28.31
C VAL A 116 -6.64 -37.49 -27.80
N LYS A 117 -5.43 -37.88 -28.21
CA LYS A 117 -4.21 -37.13 -27.87
C LYS A 117 -4.19 -35.75 -28.51
N GLN A 118 -4.67 -35.63 -29.74
CA GLN A 118 -4.77 -34.34 -30.41
C GLN A 118 -5.85 -33.47 -29.76
N GLU A 119 -7.03 -34.01 -29.45
CA GLU A 119 -8.08 -33.30 -28.72
C GLU A 119 -7.61 -32.85 -27.33
N LEU A 120 -6.86 -33.70 -26.62
CA LEU A 120 -6.26 -33.33 -25.32
C LEU A 120 -5.21 -32.23 -25.48
N PHE A 121 -4.40 -32.28 -26.55
CA PHE A 121 -3.42 -31.24 -26.86
C PHE A 121 -4.12 -29.92 -27.17
N ASP A 122 -5.15 -29.93 -28.01
CA ASP A 122 -5.92 -28.76 -28.40
C ASP A 122 -6.71 -28.19 -27.20
N ALA A 123 -7.27 -29.04 -26.32
CA ALA A 123 -7.91 -28.63 -25.08
C ALA A 123 -6.90 -28.04 -24.08
N LYS A 124 -5.69 -28.60 -24.02
CA LYS A 124 -4.60 -28.06 -23.20
C LYS A 124 -4.10 -26.74 -23.76
N GLU A 125 -4.00 -26.60 -25.08
CA GLU A 125 -3.64 -25.36 -25.75
C GLU A 125 -4.70 -24.29 -25.54
N LEU A 126 -5.99 -24.63 -25.66
CA LEU A 126 -7.10 -23.73 -25.34
C LEU A 126 -7.07 -23.29 -23.87
N ALA A 127 -6.74 -24.20 -22.94
CA ALA A 127 -6.55 -23.88 -21.53
C ALA A 127 -5.31 -23.00 -21.26
N THR A 128 -4.24 -23.13 -22.06
CA THR A 128 -3.03 -22.30 -21.92
C THR A 128 -3.05 -21.00 -22.74
N SER A 129 -3.91 -20.88 -23.76
CA SER A 129 -3.86 -19.81 -24.76
C SER A 129 -5.03 -18.81 -24.71
N GLN A 130 -5.85 -18.77 -23.66
CA GLN A 130 -6.96 -17.80 -23.59
C GLN A 130 -7.16 -17.14 -22.21
N ALA A 131 -6.60 -15.92 -22.08
CA ALA A 131 -7.21 -14.69 -21.54
C ALA A 131 -7.83 -14.65 -20.13
N SER A 132 -8.01 -15.75 -19.41
CA SER A 132 -8.58 -15.76 -18.05
C SER A 132 -7.54 -15.39 -17.01
N ASP A 133 -6.31 -15.90 -17.10
CA ASP A 133 -5.31 -15.66 -16.06
C ASP A 133 -4.67 -14.27 -16.18
N GLU A 134 -4.37 -13.77 -17.38
CA GLU A 134 -3.84 -12.41 -17.53
C GLU A 134 -4.88 -11.33 -17.19
N ALA A 135 -6.15 -11.52 -17.55
CA ALA A 135 -7.21 -10.59 -17.18
C ALA A 135 -7.46 -10.59 -15.66
N LEU A 136 -7.45 -11.77 -15.02
CA LEU A 136 -7.56 -11.88 -13.57
C LEU A 136 -6.32 -11.34 -12.84
N VAL A 137 -5.13 -11.48 -13.41
CA VAL A 137 -3.89 -10.88 -12.86
C VAL A 137 -3.96 -9.36 -12.94
N MET A 138 -4.35 -8.81 -14.09
CA MET A 138 -4.55 -7.36 -14.27
C MET A 138 -5.64 -6.81 -13.34
N GLU A 139 -6.74 -7.54 -13.15
CA GLU A 139 -7.81 -7.18 -12.21
C GLU A 139 -7.30 -7.21 -10.75
N ASN A 140 -6.53 -8.23 -10.36
CA ASN A 140 -5.90 -8.30 -9.04
C ASN A 140 -4.88 -7.17 -8.81
N GLU A 141 -4.07 -6.84 -9.81
CA GLU A 141 -3.14 -5.70 -9.74
C GLU A 141 -3.90 -4.38 -9.55
N HIS A 142 -4.98 -4.17 -10.28
CA HIS A 142 -5.83 -2.99 -10.15
C HIS A 142 -6.53 -2.94 -8.77
N LEU A 143 -7.06 -4.07 -8.27
CA LEU A 143 -7.65 -4.15 -6.94
C LEU A 143 -6.62 -3.89 -5.83
N ASN A 144 -5.39 -4.40 -5.96
CA ASN A 144 -4.30 -4.10 -5.03
C ASN A 144 -3.93 -2.61 -5.07
N GLN A 145 -3.88 -2.01 -6.26
CA GLN A 145 -3.64 -0.58 -6.39
C GLN A 145 -4.75 0.25 -5.74
N GLN A 146 -6.01 -0.15 -5.88
CA GLN A 146 -7.13 0.49 -5.19
C GLN A 146 -7.05 0.31 -3.66
N LEU A 147 -6.64 -0.86 -3.19
CA LEU A 147 -6.44 -1.15 -1.77
C LEU A 147 -5.34 -0.24 -1.18
N ASP A 148 -4.20 -0.13 -1.85
CA ASP A 148 -3.10 0.75 -1.44
C ASP A 148 -3.53 2.22 -1.41
N GLN A 149 -4.28 2.67 -2.42
CA GLN A 149 -4.86 4.02 -2.44
C GLN A 149 -5.83 4.24 -1.28
N ALA A 150 -6.70 3.27 -0.99
CA ALA A 150 -7.65 3.35 0.11
C ALA A 150 -6.93 3.37 1.47
N GLN A 151 -5.89 2.57 1.64
CA GLN A 151 -5.04 2.58 2.85
C GLN A 151 -4.30 3.92 3.01
N GLY A 152 -3.78 4.49 1.92
CA GLY A 152 -3.18 5.83 1.92
C GLY A 152 -4.17 6.90 2.38
N ARG A 153 -5.41 6.88 1.85
CA ARG A 153 -6.48 7.79 2.29
C ARG A 153 -6.84 7.58 3.76
N LEU A 154 -6.95 6.34 4.22
CA LEU A 154 -7.25 6.01 5.61
C LEU A 154 -6.16 6.56 6.55
N ASN A 155 -4.89 6.42 6.18
CA ASN A 155 -3.77 6.95 6.96
C ASN A 155 -3.79 8.48 7.01
N SER A 156 -4.11 9.16 5.90
CA SER A 156 -4.28 10.62 5.88
C SER A 156 -5.39 11.06 6.83
N VAL A 157 -6.57 10.45 6.72
CA VAL A 157 -7.72 10.74 7.58
C VAL A 157 -7.40 10.48 9.06
N LYS A 158 -6.63 9.42 9.36
CA LYS A 158 -6.20 9.13 10.72
C LYS A 158 -5.27 10.22 11.28
N ILE A 159 -4.35 10.73 10.48
CA ILE A 159 -3.47 11.85 10.87
C ILE A 159 -4.30 13.11 11.11
N GLU A 160 -5.22 13.45 10.20
CA GLU A 160 -6.13 14.59 10.34
C GLU A 160 -7.00 14.46 11.59
N LEU A 161 -7.49 13.27 11.92
CA LEU A 161 -8.30 13.02 13.10
C LEU A 161 -7.51 13.24 14.39
N VAL A 162 -6.26 12.77 14.46
CA VAL A 162 -5.37 13.04 15.61
C VAL A 162 -5.11 14.53 15.74
N GLN A 163 -4.87 15.23 14.63
CA GLN A 163 -4.67 16.67 14.64
C GLN A 163 -5.92 17.41 15.14
N MET A 164 -7.10 17.11 14.59
CA MET A 164 -8.37 17.69 15.04
C MET A 164 -8.66 17.42 16.52
N GLN A 165 -8.32 16.23 17.02
CA GLN A 165 -8.47 15.91 18.43
C GLN A 165 -7.58 16.79 19.32
N SER A 166 -6.32 17.02 18.90
CA SER A 166 -5.40 17.92 19.62
C SER A 166 -5.88 19.38 19.60
N GLU A 167 -6.45 19.84 18.47
CA GLU A 167 -7.01 21.19 18.35
C GLU A 167 -8.27 21.35 19.22
N LEU A 168 -9.10 20.32 19.31
CA LEU A 168 -10.28 20.30 20.17
C LEU A 168 -9.91 20.39 21.64
N GLU A 169 -8.90 19.63 22.09
CA GLU A 169 -8.39 19.68 23.47
C GLU A 169 -7.80 21.06 23.80
N ARG A 170 -7.06 21.67 22.87
CA ARG A 170 -6.54 23.03 23.02
C ARG A 170 -7.67 24.04 23.14
N THR A 171 -8.70 23.92 22.32
CA THR A 171 -9.87 24.82 22.33
C THR A 171 -10.69 24.64 23.61
N ALA A 172 -10.86 23.41 24.09
CA ALA A 172 -11.50 23.12 25.36
C ALA A 172 -10.73 23.76 26.54
N SER A 173 -9.41 23.62 26.55
CA SER A 173 -8.56 24.23 27.58
C SER A 173 -8.65 25.77 27.58
N GLN A 174 -8.70 26.38 26.39
CA GLN A 174 -8.90 27.83 26.27
C GLN A 174 -10.27 28.28 26.77
N ARG A 175 -11.32 27.53 26.46
CA ARG A 175 -12.68 27.80 26.97
C ARG A 175 -12.71 27.77 28.48
N ASP A 176 -12.13 26.74 29.11
CA ASP A 176 -12.11 26.59 30.56
C ASP A 176 -11.31 27.73 31.21
N TYR A 177 -10.20 28.13 30.60
CA TYR A 177 -9.42 29.30 31.03
C TYR A 177 -10.25 30.59 31.00
N PHE A 178 -10.91 30.89 29.88
CA PHE A 178 -11.76 32.09 29.77
C PHE A 178 -12.96 32.03 30.71
N GLN A 179 -13.56 30.85 30.89
CA GLN A 179 -14.65 30.67 31.83
C GLN A 179 -14.20 30.91 33.28
N GLY A 180 -12.97 30.53 33.62
CA GLY A 180 -12.33 30.89 34.88
C GLY A 180 -12.17 32.40 35.06
N GLN A 181 -11.67 33.10 34.03
CA GLN A 181 -11.54 34.56 34.06
C GLN A 181 -12.88 35.28 34.23
N VAL A 182 -13.92 34.83 33.53
CA VAL A 182 -15.28 35.39 33.65
C VAL A 182 -15.80 35.27 35.09
N ARG A 183 -15.60 34.11 35.74
CA ARG A 183 -16.02 33.91 37.14
C ARG A 183 -15.29 34.85 38.09
N VAL A 184 -14.00 35.09 37.89
CA VAL A 184 -13.22 36.06 38.69
C VAL A 184 -13.73 37.48 38.47
N ALA A 185 -13.92 37.89 37.22
CA ALA A 185 -14.44 39.22 36.90
C ALA A 185 -15.85 39.47 37.45
N ASP A 186 -16.74 38.47 37.40
CA ASP A 186 -18.07 38.54 37.99
C ASP A 186 -18.02 38.71 39.52
N GLN A 187 -17.07 38.02 40.18
CA GLN A 187 -16.86 38.13 41.61
C GLN A 187 -16.31 39.51 42.00
N GLU A 188 -15.30 40.00 41.30
CA GLU A 188 -14.73 41.34 41.50
C GLU A 188 -15.79 42.42 41.29
N ARG A 189 -16.65 42.28 40.27
CA ARG A 189 -17.77 43.20 40.04
C ARG A 189 -18.75 43.21 41.22
N LEU A 190 -19.08 42.04 41.76
CA LEU A 190 -20.00 41.94 42.91
C LEU A 190 -19.40 42.57 44.17
N GLU A 191 -18.10 42.40 44.39
CA GLU A 191 -17.37 43.02 45.51
C GLU A 191 -17.32 44.54 45.36
N ALA A 192 -16.97 45.04 44.17
CA ALA A 192 -16.97 46.47 43.86
C ALA A 192 -18.37 47.10 44.01
N GLU A 193 -19.43 46.36 43.65
CA GLU A 193 -20.81 46.82 43.85
C GLU A 193 -21.17 46.94 45.34
N LYS A 194 -20.78 45.96 46.16
CA LYS A 194 -20.96 46.03 47.62
C LYS A 194 -20.18 47.19 48.24
N GLU A 195 -18.94 47.41 47.81
CA GLU A 195 -18.14 48.56 48.25
C GLU A 195 -18.77 49.89 47.86
N ARG A 196 -19.29 49.99 46.63
CA ARG A 196 -20.03 51.16 46.15
C ARG A 196 -21.26 51.44 47.03
N ASP A 197 -22.05 50.42 47.36
CA ASP A 197 -23.24 50.57 48.20
C ASP A 197 -22.87 50.98 49.64
N ASN A 198 -21.81 50.39 50.20
CA ASN A 198 -21.28 50.77 51.52
C ASN A 198 -20.80 52.22 51.53
N ALA A 199 -20.00 52.62 50.53
CA ALA A 199 -19.53 53.99 50.39
C ALA A 199 -20.68 54.98 50.24
N GLN A 200 -21.72 54.62 49.47
CA GLN A 200 -22.91 55.46 49.30
C GLN A 200 -23.69 55.61 50.62
N SER A 201 -23.80 54.55 51.42
CA SER A 201 -24.41 54.58 52.75
C SER A 201 -23.64 55.49 53.72
N GLU A 202 -22.30 55.35 53.78
CA GLU A 202 -21.44 56.22 54.59
C GLU A 202 -21.50 57.68 54.13
N MET A 203 -21.53 57.93 52.82
CA MET A 203 -21.68 59.28 52.28
C MET A 203 -23.01 59.92 52.71
N ARG A 204 -24.11 59.14 52.75
CA ARG A 204 -25.39 59.62 53.28
C ARG A 204 -25.29 59.97 54.76
N LYS A 205 -24.63 59.15 55.58
CA LYS A 205 -24.40 59.43 57.01
C LYS A 205 -23.57 60.69 57.23
N LEU A 206 -22.46 60.84 56.50
CA LEU A 206 -21.61 62.03 56.55
C LEU A 206 -22.37 63.29 56.11
N ARG A 207 -23.16 63.23 55.04
CA ARG A 207 -24.03 64.36 54.62
C ARG A 207 -25.02 64.74 55.72
N GLN A 208 -25.61 63.77 56.43
CA GLN A 208 -26.48 64.05 57.57
C GLN A 208 -25.70 64.71 58.72
N GLN A 209 -24.49 64.25 59.04
CA GLN A 209 -23.63 64.87 60.05
C GLN A 209 -23.23 66.30 59.68
N VAL A 210 -22.78 66.53 58.44
CA VAL A 210 -22.45 67.87 57.92
C VAL A 210 -23.66 68.80 58.00
N ASN A 211 -24.86 68.33 57.63
CA ASN A 211 -26.07 69.13 57.75
C ASN A 211 -26.43 69.46 59.21
N ARG A 212 -26.18 68.55 60.15
CA ARG A 212 -26.34 68.82 61.60
C ARG A 212 -25.32 69.86 62.08
N LEU A 213 -24.05 69.73 61.67
CA LEU A 213 -22.97 70.66 62.01
C LEU A 213 -23.18 72.06 61.42
N LYS A 214 -23.66 72.15 60.17
CA LYS A 214 -24.04 73.42 59.54
C LYS A 214 -25.20 74.10 60.28
N LYS A 215 -26.16 73.33 60.79
CA LYS A 215 -27.26 73.86 61.63
C LYS A 215 -26.80 74.26 63.04
N SER A 216 -25.72 73.68 63.57
CA SER A 216 -25.20 74.00 64.91
C SER A 216 -24.23 75.19 64.95
N GLY A 217 -24.07 75.93 63.84
CA GLY A 217 -23.46 77.26 63.85
C GLY A 217 -21.96 77.29 64.16
N ASN A 218 -21.12 77.01 63.16
CA ASN A 218 -19.78 77.59 63.06
C ASN A 218 -19.30 77.55 61.59
N PRO A 219 -18.72 78.64 61.04
CA PRO A 219 -18.28 78.65 59.65
C PRO A 219 -16.93 77.92 59.55
N VAL A 220 -16.94 76.68 59.09
CA VAL A 220 -15.72 75.93 58.77
C VAL A 220 -15.45 76.04 57.28
N ALA A 221 -14.25 76.53 56.96
CA ALA A 221 -13.70 76.69 55.63
C ALA A 221 -13.82 75.41 54.79
N GLU A 222 -14.17 75.56 53.51
CA GLU A 222 -14.27 74.46 52.55
C GLU A 222 -12.88 73.84 52.29
N PRO A 223 -12.74 72.50 52.32
CA PRO A 223 -11.57 71.83 51.80
C PRO A 223 -11.66 71.74 50.27
N ASN A 224 -10.72 72.38 49.59
CA ASN A 224 -10.50 72.32 48.15
C ASN A 224 -10.32 70.88 47.67
N SER A 225 -11.34 70.32 47.01
CA SER A 225 -11.24 69.12 46.18
C SER A 225 -11.32 69.52 44.72
N LYS A 226 -10.21 70.04 44.19
CA LYS A 226 -9.99 70.20 42.75
C LYS A 226 -8.81 69.35 42.33
N LEU A 227 -9.06 68.09 41.98
CA LEU A 227 -8.36 67.50 40.85
C LEU A 227 -9.33 67.62 39.68
N THR A 228 -9.40 68.84 39.16
CA THR A 228 -10.23 69.20 38.02
C THR A 228 -9.60 68.68 36.73
N LYS A 229 -10.50 68.36 35.81
CA LYS A 229 -10.41 67.86 34.44
C LYS A 229 -9.48 68.65 33.49
N ASP A 230 -8.59 69.50 33.97
CA ASP A 230 -7.79 70.38 33.13
C ASP A 230 -6.35 69.86 33.07
N TRP A 231 -5.82 69.74 31.85
CA TRP A 231 -4.51 69.14 31.52
C TRP A 231 -3.35 69.61 32.40
N PHE A 232 -3.46 70.76 33.06
CA PHE A 232 -2.39 71.35 33.87
C PHE A 232 -2.85 72.17 35.10
N THR A 233 -4.08 72.03 35.63
CA THR A 233 -4.46 72.83 36.83
C THR A 233 -4.14 72.13 38.15
N HIS A 234 -2.93 72.38 38.66
CA HIS A 234 -2.77 72.68 40.08
C HIS A 234 -2.50 74.18 40.20
N PRO A 235 -3.50 75.01 40.50
CA PRO A 235 -3.35 76.48 40.49
C PRO A 235 -2.28 77.01 41.47
N ASP A 236 -1.79 76.18 42.38
CA ASP A 236 -0.91 76.59 43.47
C ASP A 236 0.59 76.43 43.16
N LEU A 237 0.95 75.74 42.07
CA LEU A 237 2.35 75.51 41.65
C LEU A 237 2.59 76.12 40.25
N LYS A 238 3.39 77.17 40.16
CA LYS A 238 3.82 77.79 38.89
C LYS A 238 4.91 76.94 38.20
N LEU A 239 4.58 75.73 37.81
CA LEU A 239 5.45 74.86 37.01
C LEU A 239 5.18 75.11 35.52
N SER A 240 6.20 74.95 34.67
CA SER A 240 5.97 74.82 33.23
C SER A 240 5.29 73.47 32.93
N ASP A 241 4.59 73.37 31.81
CA ASP A 241 3.94 72.11 31.39
C ASP A 241 4.93 70.94 31.34
N TYR A 242 6.17 71.21 30.91
CA TYR A 242 7.26 70.25 30.91
C TYR A 242 7.64 69.77 32.31
N ALA A 243 7.88 70.70 33.24
CA ALA A 243 8.24 70.37 34.61
C ALA A 243 7.10 69.63 35.33
N ARG A 244 5.86 70.01 35.00
CA ARG A 244 4.67 69.35 35.53
C ARG A 244 4.53 67.92 35.01
N PHE A 245 4.69 67.71 33.71
CA PHE A 245 4.62 66.39 33.11
C PHE A 245 5.70 65.45 33.67
N LYS A 246 6.92 65.95 33.91
CA LYS A 246 7.98 65.18 34.60
C LYS A 246 7.58 64.79 36.01
N LEU A 247 7.07 65.73 36.80
CA LEU A 247 6.57 65.45 38.14
C LEU A 247 5.44 64.41 38.13
N ASP A 248 4.52 64.50 37.17
CA ASP A 248 3.41 63.55 37.05
C ASP A 248 3.90 62.14 36.66
N ILE A 249 4.96 62.02 35.85
CA ILE A 249 5.64 60.74 35.57
C ILE A 249 6.27 60.18 36.85
N GLU A 250 6.97 61.00 37.65
CA GLU A 250 7.55 60.56 38.92
C GLU A 250 6.50 60.12 39.93
N ILE A 251 5.40 60.86 40.05
CA ILE A 251 4.25 60.50 40.88
C ILE A 251 3.65 59.19 40.38
N CYS A 252 3.42 59.06 39.06
CA CYS A 252 2.88 57.85 38.47
C CYS A 252 3.78 56.64 38.74
N TRP A 253 5.10 56.78 38.56
CA TRP A 253 6.06 55.72 38.87
C TRP A 253 5.95 55.30 40.33
N ASN A 254 5.89 56.25 41.27
CA ASN A 254 5.76 55.95 42.71
C ASN A 254 4.45 55.23 43.10
N THR A 255 3.43 55.22 42.24
CA THR A 255 2.21 54.43 42.46
C THR A 255 2.29 52.98 41.99
N ILE A 256 3.36 52.62 41.25
CA ILE A 256 3.64 51.23 40.85
C ILE A 256 4.09 50.42 42.07
N ASP A 257 3.72 49.13 42.11
CA ASP A 257 4.12 48.21 43.19
C ASP A 257 5.63 48.24 43.44
N SER A 258 6.02 48.24 44.72
CA SER A 258 7.42 48.33 45.13
C SER A 258 8.34 47.29 44.48
N LYS A 259 7.89 46.04 44.32
CA LYS A 259 8.69 44.96 43.71
C LYS A 259 8.82 45.14 42.20
N LEU A 260 7.80 45.71 41.57
CA LEU A 260 7.87 46.08 40.14
C LEU A 260 8.86 47.22 39.93
N ARG A 261 8.87 48.23 40.80
CA ARG A 261 9.82 49.37 40.70
C ARG A 261 11.28 48.96 40.83
N GLU A 262 11.58 47.94 41.65
CA GLU A 262 12.93 47.38 41.76
C GLU A 262 13.43 46.78 40.43
N ASN A 263 12.53 46.12 39.70
CA ASN A 263 12.84 45.49 38.41
C ASN A 263 12.77 46.48 37.23
N TYR A 264 12.01 47.56 37.37
CA TYR A 264 11.77 48.57 36.34
C TYR A 264 11.96 49.98 36.93
N PRO A 265 13.22 50.39 37.20
CA PRO A 265 13.51 51.72 37.70
C PRO A 265 13.15 52.78 36.66
N LEU A 266 12.78 53.98 37.14
CA LEU A 266 12.58 55.13 36.27
C LEU A 266 13.93 55.53 35.66
N LYS A 267 14.08 55.35 34.34
CA LYS A 267 15.29 55.69 33.60
C LYS A 267 15.32 57.18 33.24
N ASP A 268 16.49 57.67 32.87
CA ASP A 268 16.61 58.97 32.22
C ASP A 268 15.82 59.00 30.91
N TYR A 269 15.19 60.14 30.64
CA TYR A 269 14.40 60.35 29.45
C TYR A 269 14.35 61.81 29.04
N THR A 270 14.15 62.02 27.74
CA THR A 270 13.96 63.33 27.13
C THR A 270 12.55 63.42 26.53
N ILE A 271 12.06 64.65 26.40
CA ILE A 271 10.78 64.95 25.76
C ILE A 271 11.13 65.91 24.64
N LYS A 272 10.84 65.52 23.40
CA LYS A 272 11.08 66.35 22.21
C LYS A 272 10.17 67.58 22.25
N ASP A 273 10.67 68.69 21.72
CA ASP A 273 9.88 69.91 21.55
C ASP A 273 8.63 69.62 20.71
N GLY A 274 7.46 70.11 21.14
CA GLY A 274 6.17 69.88 20.49
C GLY A 274 5.42 68.64 20.98
N PHE A 275 6.08 67.70 21.70
CA PHE A 275 5.42 66.47 22.15
C PHE A 275 4.18 66.73 23.03
N LEU A 276 4.26 67.70 23.94
CA LEU A 276 3.15 68.00 24.84
C LEU A 276 2.01 68.74 24.13
N GLU A 277 2.33 69.54 23.12
CA GLU A 277 1.37 70.20 22.25
C GLU A 277 0.61 69.16 21.41
N ASP A 278 1.33 68.26 20.74
CA ASP A 278 0.77 67.14 19.99
C ASP A 278 -0.13 66.26 20.87
N ALA A 279 0.28 66.05 22.12
CA ALA A 279 -0.49 65.29 23.11
C ALA A 279 -1.77 65.98 23.54
N LYS A 280 -1.75 67.30 23.71
CA LYS A 280 -2.95 68.08 24.03
C LYS A 280 -3.95 68.05 22.87
N GLU A 281 -3.45 68.16 21.63
CA GLU A 281 -4.30 68.11 20.44
C GLU A 281 -4.89 66.72 20.20
N THR A 282 -4.05 65.68 20.27
CA THR A 282 -4.44 64.30 19.94
C THR A 282 -5.22 63.62 21.06
N LEU A 283 -4.91 63.93 22.33
CA LEU A 283 -5.48 63.30 23.51
C LEU A 283 -6.04 64.33 24.51
N PRO A 284 -7.01 65.19 24.14
CA PRO A 284 -7.49 66.28 24.99
C PRO A 284 -8.35 65.83 26.19
N ASN A 285 -8.61 64.52 26.36
CA ASN A 285 -9.38 63.96 27.47
C ASN A 285 -8.71 62.73 28.14
N GLU A 286 -7.43 62.46 27.84
CA GLU A 286 -6.71 61.23 28.27
C GLU A 286 -5.34 61.50 28.96
N TYR A 287 -5.14 62.63 29.65
CA TYR A 287 -3.82 63.02 30.20
C TYR A 287 -3.27 61.98 31.18
N ALA A 288 -4.09 61.52 32.12
CA ALA A 288 -3.70 60.50 33.09
C ALA A 288 -3.27 59.18 32.40
N ARG A 289 -3.93 58.83 31.29
CA ARG A 289 -3.58 57.67 30.48
C ARG A 289 -2.24 57.87 29.77
N LEU A 290 -2.01 59.05 29.19
CA LEU A 290 -0.74 59.41 28.57
C LEU A 290 0.42 59.33 29.56
N VAL A 291 0.29 59.95 30.74
CA VAL A 291 1.31 59.91 31.80
C VAL A 291 1.65 58.46 32.17
N ARG A 292 0.64 57.62 32.34
CA ARG A 292 0.83 56.20 32.65
C ARG A 292 1.57 55.45 31.55
N ILE A 293 1.17 55.64 30.29
CA ILE A 293 1.83 55.02 29.13
C ILE A 293 3.30 55.45 29.05
N CYS A 294 3.57 56.75 29.18
CA CYS A 294 4.94 57.27 29.12
C CYS A 294 5.79 56.69 30.26
N THR A 295 5.23 56.60 31.47
CA THR A 295 5.90 55.99 32.63
C THR A 295 6.28 54.53 32.34
N GLU A 296 5.36 53.74 31.79
CA GLU A 296 5.64 52.34 31.43
C GLU A 296 6.70 52.20 30.33
N ILE A 297 6.73 53.11 29.35
CA ILE A 297 7.75 53.15 28.30
C ILE A 297 9.12 53.49 28.87
N ILE A 298 9.20 54.53 29.70
CA ILE A 298 10.46 55.00 30.31
C ILE A 298 11.06 53.90 31.20
N CYS A 299 10.23 53.25 32.02
CA CYS A 299 10.69 52.17 32.90
C CYS A 299 11.01 50.87 32.13
N GLY A 300 10.55 50.74 30.87
CA GLY A 300 10.69 49.54 30.06
C GLY A 300 9.71 48.42 30.40
N ILE A 301 8.67 48.71 31.20
CA ILE A 301 7.58 47.76 31.50
C ILE A 301 6.83 47.39 30.22
N SER A 302 6.64 48.33 29.30
CA SER A 302 5.99 48.09 28.00
C SER A 302 6.75 47.10 27.10
N ARG A 303 8.04 46.87 27.39
CA ARG A 303 8.94 45.97 26.68
C ARG A 303 9.16 44.64 27.40
N ALA A 304 8.57 44.46 28.59
CA ALA A 304 8.72 43.24 29.37
C ALA A 304 8.10 42.01 28.66
N PRO A 305 8.66 40.81 28.83
CA PRO A 305 8.05 39.58 28.33
C PRO A 305 6.60 39.44 28.84
N ARG A 306 5.69 39.02 27.95
CA ARG A 306 4.25 38.91 28.22
C ARG A 306 3.88 38.07 29.45
N SER A 307 4.76 37.20 29.91
CA SER A 307 4.50 36.26 31.02
C SER A 307 4.83 36.78 32.41
N SER A 308 5.68 37.81 32.56
CA SER A 308 6.23 38.13 33.87
C SER A 308 5.57 39.30 34.58
N ASN A 309 5.16 40.38 33.89
CA ASN A 309 4.72 41.64 34.54
C ASN A 309 3.94 42.57 33.58
N TRP A 310 3.17 42.00 32.65
CA TRP A 310 2.46 42.78 31.64
C TRP A 310 1.31 43.59 32.25
N SER A 311 1.33 44.92 32.12
CA SER A 311 0.34 45.84 32.70
C SER A 311 -1.05 45.77 32.04
N GLY A 312 -1.18 45.15 30.86
CA GLY A 312 -2.43 45.05 30.10
C GLY A 312 -2.83 46.34 29.36
N ILE A 313 -2.20 47.47 29.69
CA ILE A 313 -2.66 48.81 29.30
C ILE A 313 -2.16 49.22 27.93
N VAL A 314 -0.99 48.72 27.56
CA VAL A 314 -0.29 49.12 26.35
C VAL A 314 -0.20 47.94 25.39
N GLU A 315 -0.84 48.04 24.23
CA GLU A 315 -0.74 46.97 23.23
C GLU A 315 0.58 47.10 22.47
N VAL A 316 1.59 46.41 22.98
CA VAL A 316 2.89 46.09 22.36
C VAL A 316 3.66 47.32 21.88
N ASP A 317 4.76 47.59 22.58
CA ASP A 317 5.85 48.37 22.04
C ASP A 317 6.40 47.70 20.76
N ARG A 318 6.16 48.30 19.58
CA ARG A 318 6.58 47.75 18.30
C ARG A 318 7.64 48.64 17.68
N ILE A 319 8.70 48.02 17.17
CA ILE A 319 9.69 48.72 16.37
C ILE A 319 8.98 49.30 15.14
N ASN A 320 9.13 50.60 14.93
CA ASN A 320 8.68 51.26 13.73
C ASN A 320 9.55 50.77 12.59
N ARG A 321 8.90 49.96 11.79
CA ARG A 321 9.50 49.39 10.63
C ARG A 321 9.03 50.26 9.45
N ASP A 322 9.88 51.14 8.90
CA ASP A 322 9.69 52.22 7.89
C ASP A 322 8.33 52.22 7.17
N GLY A 323 7.28 52.54 7.91
CA GLY A 323 5.93 52.55 7.37
C GLY A 323 4.82 52.33 8.40
N PRO A 324 3.58 52.62 7.99
CA PRO A 324 2.44 52.64 8.89
C PRO A 324 1.95 51.26 9.32
N ASN A 325 2.46 50.18 8.71
CA ASN A 325 2.05 48.80 8.98
C ASN A 325 3.15 48.01 9.74
N ASN A 326 2.91 46.72 9.98
CA ASN A 326 3.76 45.88 10.82
C ASN A 326 4.89 45.15 10.06
N ASN A 327 5.08 45.41 8.75
CA ASN A 327 5.88 44.56 7.86
C ASN A 327 7.12 45.20 7.22
N CYS A 328 7.45 46.48 7.46
CA CYS A 328 8.63 47.08 6.82
C CYS A 328 9.95 46.77 7.59
N PRO A 329 11.09 47.45 7.40
CA PRO A 329 12.32 47.31 8.20
C PRO A 329 12.51 48.40 9.27
N ALA A 330 13.18 48.12 10.40
CA ALA A 330 13.32 49.04 11.55
C ALA A 330 14.01 50.39 11.21
N VAL A 331 13.44 51.53 11.65
CA VAL A 331 14.04 52.85 11.47
C VAL A 331 15.06 53.13 12.57
N THR A 332 16.28 53.48 12.16
CA THR A 332 17.38 53.82 13.06
C THR A 332 17.86 55.24 12.76
N ARG A 333 17.94 56.10 13.78
CA ARG A 333 18.41 57.48 13.69
C ARG A 333 19.92 57.50 13.50
N GLN A 334 20.39 58.09 12.41
CA GLN A 334 21.81 58.00 11.99
C GLN A 334 22.79 58.69 12.94
N GLN A 335 22.33 59.68 13.72
CA GLN A 335 23.20 60.48 14.58
C GLN A 335 23.65 59.72 15.84
N ASP A 336 22.82 58.80 16.35
CA ASP A 336 23.01 58.19 17.66
C ASP A 336 22.51 56.73 17.76
N ASP A 337 22.24 56.10 16.62
CA ASP A 337 21.72 54.73 16.51
C ASP A 337 20.43 54.47 17.29
N ALA A 338 19.66 55.52 17.59
CA ALA A 338 18.39 55.35 18.30
C ALA A 338 17.37 54.64 17.41
N ILE A 339 16.67 53.66 17.96
CA ILE A 339 15.67 52.86 17.23
C ILE A 339 14.29 53.46 17.45
N SER A 340 13.51 53.61 16.40
CA SER A 340 12.15 54.13 16.52
C SER A 340 11.16 53.06 16.97
N HIS A 341 10.28 53.44 17.89
CA HIS A 341 9.23 52.60 18.43
C HIS A 341 7.86 53.29 18.40
N LYS A 342 6.80 52.48 18.30
CA LYS A 342 5.41 52.91 18.40
C LYS A 342 4.63 52.12 19.42
N VAL A 343 3.71 52.83 20.07
CA VAL A 343 2.81 52.31 21.10
C VAL A 343 1.38 52.76 20.81
N TYR A 344 0.43 51.83 20.85
CA TYR A 344 -1.00 52.16 20.75
C TYR A 344 -1.52 52.70 22.07
N VAL A 345 -2.04 53.94 22.05
CA VAL A 345 -2.59 54.57 23.26
C VAL A 345 -3.99 54.03 23.56
N LYS A 346 -4.79 53.73 22.53
CA LYS A 346 -6.14 53.14 22.64
C LYS A 346 -6.22 51.81 21.90
N GLN A 347 -6.86 50.80 22.50
CA GLN A 347 -7.06 49.47 21.90
C GLN A 347 -8.32 49.44 21.01
N ASN A 348 -8.34 48.51 20.04
CA ASN A 348 -9.53 48.10 19.27
C ASN A 348 -10.28 49.20 18.50
N SER A 349 -9.60 50.26 18.06
CA SER A 349 -10.20 51.28 17.20
C SER A 349 -9.38 51.47 15.92
N PRO A 350 -9.97 51.24 14.72
CA PRO A 350 -9.41 51.71 13.46
C PRO A 350 -9.35 53.23 13.52
N GLY A 351 -8.20 53.76 13.94
CA GLY A 351 -8.06 55.20 14.20
C GLY A 351 -7.29 55.53 15.46
N ALA A 352 -6.86 54.55 16.25
CA ALA A 352 -6.31 54.83 17.56
C ALA A 352 -5.04 55.72 17.50
N PRO A 353 -4.94 56.74 18.38
CA PRO A 353 -3.72 57.50 18.59
C PRO A 353 -2.53 56.59 18.91
N ARG A 354 -1.38 56.95 18.36
CA ARG A 354 -0.12 56.24 18.57
C ARG A 354 0.91 57.21 19.13
N LEU A 355 1.58 56.76 20.19
CA LEU A 355 2.74 57.44 20.74
C LEU A 355 3.97 56.87 20.05
N TYR A 356 4.84 57.77 19.58
CA TYR A 356 6.11 57.45 18.95
C TYR A 356 7.26 57.95 19.83
N TYR A 357 8.29 57.13 19.95
CA TYR A 357 9.47 57.46 20.75
C TYR A 357 10.72 56.81 20.17
N TRP A 358 11.89 57.34 20.55
CA TRP A 358 13.18 56.76 20.23
C TRP A 358 13.73 56.02 21.45
N LEU A 359 14.21 54.80 21.22
CA LEU A 359 14.97 54.03 22.19
C LEU A 359 16.46 54.21 21.88
N LEU A 360 17.17 54.88 22.77
CA LEU A 360 18.59 55.15 22.60
C LEU A 360 19.41 53.88 22.93
N PRO A 361 20.68 53.77 22.46
CA PRO A 361 21.53 52.61 22.73
C PRO A 361 21.74 52.32 24.23
N ASP A 362 21.71 53.35 25.07
CA ASP A 362 21.82 53.27 26.53
C ASP A 362 20.51 52.84 27.23
N GLN A 363 19.47 52.54 26.44
CA GLN A 363 18.13 52.18 26.89
C GLN A 363 17.32 53.32 27.51
N SER A 364 17.80 54.57 27.42
CA SER A 364 17.00 55.76 27.70
C SER A 364 15.96 56.00 26.59
N VAL A 365 14.96 56.81 26.90
CA VAL A 365 13.83 57.06 26.00
C VAL A 365 13.76 58.54 25.65
N GLU A 366 13.56 58.84 24.38
CA GLU A 366 13.15 60.15 23.91
C GLU A 366 11.71 60.09 23.42
N LEU A 367 10.79 60.74 24.14
CA LEU A 367 9.39 60.86 23.74
C LEU A 367 9.28 61.84 22.57
N ALA A 368 8.88 61.35 21.39
CA ALA A 368 9.01 62.09 20.14
C ALA A 368 7.73 62.84 19.74
N THR A 369 6.62 62.14 19.57
CA THR A 369 5.33 62.75 19.19
C THR A 369 4.18 61.77 19.44
N ILE A 370 2.95 62.25 19.30
CA ILE A 370 1.73 61.45 19.34
C ILE A 370 0.76 61.95 18.27
N GLY A 371 0.19 61.03 17.50
CA GLY A 371 -0.69 61.37 16.38
C GLY A 371 -1.59 60.23 15.92
N PHE A 372 -2.31 60.48 14.83
CA PHE A 372 -3.18 59.50 14.18
C PHE A 372 -2.42 58.75 13.06
N HIS A 373 -3.07 57.80 12.38
CA HIS A 373 -2.44 56.92 11.39
C HIS A 373 -1.55 57.70 10.41
N ASN A 374 -0.24 57.44 10.46
CA ASN A 374 0.82 57.85 9.51
C ASN A 374 1.50 59.21 9.75
N ASP A 375 1.26 59.88 10.88
CA ASP A 375 1.83 61.23 11.11
C ASP A 375 3.29 61.23 11.58
N PHE A 376 3.92 60.06 11.72
CA PHE A 376 5.29 59.96 12.18
C PHE A 376 6.25 59.73 11.01
N ASP A 377 6.98 60.79 10.66
CA ASP A 377 8.15 60.75 9.78
C ASP A 377 9.43 60.69 10.62
N PRO A 378 10.00 59.49 10.86
CA PRO A 378 11.26 59.36 11.60
C PRO A 378 12.49 59.89 10.83
N GLY A 379 12.33 60.30 9.58
CA GLY A 379 13.41 60.68 8.67
C GLY A 379 13.56 62.18 8.39
N ARG A 380 12.97 63.05 9.22
CA ARG A 380 13.27 64.50 9.23
C ARG A 380 14.01 64.94 10.48
#